data_AF-A0A957J4G6-F1
#
_entry.id   AF-A0A957J4G6-F1
#
_cell.length_a   1.000
_cell.length_b   1.000
_cell.length_c   1.000
_cell.angle_alpha   90.00
_cell.angle_beta   90.00
_cell.angle_gamma   90.00
#
_symmetry.space_group_name_H-M   'P 1'
#
loop_
_entity.id
_entity.type
_entity.pdbx_description
1 polymer ?
#
loop_
_entity_poly.entity_id
_entity_poly.type
_entity_poly.pdbx_seq_one_letter_code
_entity_poly.pdbx_strand_id
1 'polypeptide(L)' 'VLGMDQEGTKSIVRAEVPLAEMQTYAADLRSMTQGRGVFSMKFMQYGRIPSHLQEQIIEQARKEREEEK' A
#
# COMPACT_ATOMS: atom_id res chain seq x y z
N VAL A 1 -5.30 -7.96 7.67
CA VAL A 1 -4.91 -7.27 8.91
C VAL A 1 -4.23 -8.28 9.81
N LEU A 2 -2.97 -8.05 10.19
CA LEU A 2 -2.18 -8.96 11.02
C LEU A 2 -2.57 -8.87 12.51
N GLY A 3 -3.06 -7.70 12.95
CA GLY A 3 -3.57 -7.50 14.30
C GLY A 3 -4.00 -6.06 14.54
N MET A 4 -4.85 -5.88 15.56
CA MET A 4 -5.26 -4.58 16.07
C MET A 4 -4.95 -4.55 17.57
N ASP A 5 -3.96 -3.75 17.94
CA ASP A 5 -3.57 -3.51 19.33
C ASP A 5 -4.23 -2.22 19.83
N GLN A 6 -4.67 -2.18 21.09
CA GLN A 6 -5.17 -0.96 21.72
C GLN A 6 -4.21 -0.52 22.82
N GLU A 7 -3.62 0.67 22.65
CA GLU A 7 -2.81 1.34 23.68
C GLU A 7 -3.57 2.58 24.18
N GLY A 8 -4.26 2.43 25.31
CA GLY A 8 -5.05 3.50 25.90
C GLY A 8 -6.14 3.99 24.95
N THR A 9 -6.05 5.25 24.50
CA THR A 9 -7.00 5.86 23.55
C THR A 9 -6.59 5.68 22.08
N LYS A 10 -5.46 5.03 21.78
CA LYS A 10 -4.96 4.82 20.42
C LYS A 10 -5.14 3.36 20.00
N SER A 11 -5.61 3.16 18.76
CA SER A 11 -5.64 1.85 18.12
C SER A 11 -4.49 1.75 17.14
N ILE A 12 -3.63 0.74 17.30
CA ILE A 12 -2.49 0.45 16.44
C ILE A 12 -2.87 -0.71 15.54
N VAL A 13 -2.93 -0.47 14.23
CA VAL A 13 -3.26 -1.48 13.24
C VAL A 13 -1.97 -1.94 12.56
N ARG A 14 -1.71 -3.26 12.58
CA ARG A 14 -0.59 -3.87 11.87
C ARG A 14 -1.14 -4.65 10.68
N ALA A 15 -0.61 -4.40 9.49
CA ALA A 15 -1.01 -5.10 8.28
C ALA A 15 0.14 -5.20 7.28
N GLU A 16 0.15 -6.30 6.53
CA GLU A 16 0.92 -6.44 5.31
C GLU A 16 0.07 -5.95 4.14
N VAL A 17 0.63 -5.01 3.38
CA VAL A 17 -0.04 -4.40 2.22
C VAL A 17 0.99 -4.20 1.09
N PRO A 18 0.57 -4.34 -0.18
CA PRO A 18 1.44 -4.04 -1.31
C PRO A 18 1.86 -2.56 -1.31
N LEU A 19 3.12 -2.28 -1.64
CA LEU A 19 3.62 -0.91 -1.73
C LEU A 19 2.85 -0.08 -2.77
N ALA A 20 2.37 -0.70 -3.84
CA ALA A 20 1.60 -0.04 -4.90
C ALA A 20 0.36 0.70 -4.38
N GLU A 21 -0.32 0.12 -3.38
CA GLU A 21 -1.55 0.66 -2.77
C GLU A 21 -1.27 1.79 -1.75
N MET A 22 -0.02 1.98 -1.35
CA MET A 22 0.33 2.92 -0.29
C MET A 22 0.59 4.34 -0.79
N GLN A 23 0.57 4.55 -2.11
CA GLN A 23 0.76 5.86 -2.74
C GLN A 23 -0.32 6.87 -2.33
N THR A 24 -1.58 6.44 -2.20
CA THR A 24 -2.70 7.32 -1.79
C THR A 24 -3.01 7.25 -0.30
N TYR A 25 -2.47 6.25 0.40
CA TYR A 25 -2.84 5.95 1.78
C TYR A 25 -2.65 7.11 2.76
N ALA A 26 -1.66 8.00 2.52
CA ALA A 26 -1.46 9.18 3.36
C ALA A 26 -2.68 10.13 3.34
N ALA A 27 -3.28 10.34 2.17
CA ALA A 27 -4.47 11.18 2.01
C ALA A 27 -5.71 10.49 2.62
N ASP A 28 -5.86 9.20 2.35
CA ASP A 28 -6.98 8.40 2.85
C ASP A 28 -6.97 8.31 4.38
N LEU A 29 -5.81 8.07 4.99
CA LEU A 29 -5.65 8.05 6.45
C LEU A 29 -6.02 9.40 7.07
N ARG A 30 -5.58 10.50 6.45
CA ARG A 30 -5.91 11.85 6.93
C ARG A 30 -7.43 12.08 6.90
N SER A 31 -8.10 11.65 5.85
CA SER A 31 -9.56 11.72 5.72
C SER A 31 -10.27 10.89 6.81
N MET A 32 -9.89 9.61 6.95
CA MET A 32 -10.51 8.69 7.92
C MET A 32 -10.29 9.08 9.38
N THR A 33 -9.12 9.63 9.71
CA THR A 33 -8.75 9.96 11.11
C THR A 33 -8.93 11.44 11.46
N GLN A 34 -9.52 12.23 10.55
CA GLN A 34 -9.62 13.69 10.66
C GLN A 34 -8.25 14.33 10.95
N GLY A 35 -7.19 13.81 10.32
CA GLY A 35 -5.82 14.30 10.43
C GLY A 35 -5.07 13.96 11.71
N ARG A 36 -5.59 13.05 12.56
CA ARG A 36 -4.93 12.63 13.81
C ARG A 36 -4.17 11.30 13.70
N GLY A 37 -4.30 10.60 12.57
CA GLY A 37 -3.62 9.34 12.30
C GLY A 37 -2.18 9.54 11.83
N VAL A 38 -1.30 8.65 12.29
CA VAL A 38 0.09 8.54 11.82
C VAL A 38 0.31 7.10 11.41
N PHE A 39 1.07 6.88 10.32
CA PHE A 39 1.46 5.56 9.88
C PHE A 39 2.97 5.49 9.68
N SER A 40 3.52 4.29 9.81
CA SER A 40 4.90 3.97 9.48
C SER A 40 4.93 2.71 8.63
N MET A 41 5.89 2.66 7.70
CA MET A 41 6.04 1.55 6.78
C MET A 41 7.45 1.01 6.86
N LYS A 42 7.59 -0.31 6.73
CA LYS A 42 8.88 -0.98 6.60
C LYS A 42 8.78 -2.02 5.48
N PHE A 43 9.77 -2.03 4.59
CA PHE A 43 9.88 -3.08 3.59
C PHE A 43 10.05 -4.43 4.29
N MET A 44 9.24 -5.42 3.91
CA MET A 44 9.26 -6.76 4.49
C MET A 44 9.74 -7.78 3.47
N GLN A 45 9.02 -7.96 2.36
CA GLN A 45 9.35 -8.92 1.31
C GLN A 45 8.61 -8.64 0.00
N TYR A 46 9.02 -9.31 -1.07
CA TYR A 46 8.27 -9.38 -2.32
C TYR A 46 7.22 -10.49 -2.23
N GLY A 47 5.96 -10.15 -2.51
CA GLY A 47 4.85 -11.10 -2.61
C GLY A 47 4.49 -11.41 -4.05
N ARG A 48 3.73 -12.48 -4.26
CA ARG A 48 3.11 -12.74 -5.57
C ARG A 48 1.92 -11.82 -5.77
N ILE A 49 1.86 -11.21 -6.95
CA ILE A 49 0.75 -10.37 -7.39
C ILE A 49 -0.34 -11.30 -7.94
N PRO A 50 -1.63 -11.01 -7.74
CA PRO A 50 -2.71 -11.74 -8.41
C PRO A 50 -2.56 -11.72 -9.94
N SER A 51 -2.88 -12.85 -10.60
CA SER A 51 -2.64 -13.03 -12.04
C SER A 51 -3.33 -11.98 -12.93
N HIS A 52 -4.51 -11.51 -12.54
CA HIS A 52 -5.26 -10.49 -13.28
C HIS A 52 -4.59 -9.10 -13.30
N LEU A 53 -3.82 -8.77 -12.26
CA LEU A 53 -3.02 -7.53 -12.21
C LEU A 53 -1.67 -7.70 -12.90
N GLN A 54 -1.15 -8.94 -12.95
CA GLN A 54 0.15 -9.23 -13.52
C GLN A 54 0.22 -8.90 -15.01
N GLU A 55 -0.80 -9.29 -15.79
CA GLU A 55 -0.85 -9.01 -17.23
C GLU A 55 -0.90 -7.50 -17.51
N GLN A 56 -1.71 -6.76 -16.76
CA GLN A 56 -1.82 -5.30 -16.91
C GLN A 56 -0.50 -4.58 -16.61
N ILE A 57 0.19 -4.98 -15.54
CA ILE A 57 1.49 -4.40 -15.16
C ILE A 57 2.55 -4.71 -16.22
N ILE A 58 2.57 -5.93 -16.77
CA ILE A 58 3.52 -6.31 -17.83
C ILE A 58 3.26 -5.52 -19.10
N GLU A 59 2.00 -5.35 -19.49
CA GLU A 59 1.63 -4.58 -20.68
C GLU A 59 2.00 -3.10 -20.52
N GLN A 60 1.72 -2.52 -19.34
CA GLN A 60 2.08 -1.13 -19.02
C GLN A 60 3.60 -0.93 -19.04
N ALA A 61 4.36 -1.83 -18.40
CA ALA A 61 5.82 -1.76 -18.39
C ALA A 61 6.44 -1.93 -19.80
N ARG A 62 5.77 -2.68 -20.69
CA ARG A 62 6.19 -2.81 -22.08
C ARG A 62 5.95 -1.52 -22.87
N LYS A 63 4.79 -0.88 -22.69
CA LYS A 63 4.46 0.41 -23.33
C LYS A 63 5.42 1.52 -22.91
N GLU A 64 5.69 1.63 -21.61
CA GLU A 64 6.63 2.64 -21.07
C GLU A 64 8.05 2.47 -21.65
N ARG A 65 8.52 1.22 -21.82
CA ARG A 65 9.82 0.94 -22.46
C ARG A 65 9.86 1.20 -23.97
N GLU A 66 8.72 1.08 -24.65
CA GLU A 66 8.62 1.39 -26.07
C GLU A 66 8.52 2.91 -26.30
N GLU A 67 7.93 3.67 -25.37
CA GLU A 67 7.88 5.14 -25.39
C GLU A 67 9.21 5.81 -24.99
N GLU A 68 10.06 5.13 -24.21
CA GLU A 68 11.42 5.60 -23.87
C GLU A 68 12.45 5.42 -25.01
N LYS A 69 12.09 4.74 -26.10
CA LYS A 69 12.95 4.49 -27.27
C LYS A 69 12.75 5.50 -28.39
#